data_AF-A0A956U6F1-F1
#
_entry.id   AF-A0A956U6F1-F1
#
_cell.length_a   1.000
_cell.length_b   1.000
_cell.length_c   1.000
_cell.angle_alpha   90.00
_cell.angle_beta   90.00
_cell.angle_gamma   90.00
#
_symmetry.space_group_name_H-M   'P 1'
#
loop_
_entity.id
_entity.type
_entity.pdbx_description
1 polymer ?
#
loop_
_entity_poly.entity_id
_entity_poly.type
_entity_poly.pdbx_seq_one_letter_code
_entity_poly.pdbx_strand_id
1 'polypeptide(L)'
;MSRPDPGSESHGSDSNLVDNRKHLDSQGSLAPSLLGGREALADIKALNGLDRDSKSPSAQLPECNIADWLTEEKFAGIDTDGNGFLNKEEIQKAHNSGNYSESEKKSLRYMQRGIKIIEEASNDEWFDENDGITFNDVKAYKPYTPDLKFSPVNDMFAKDDMVVWASTMADSLKFPDDGTNNYTNAFRHTLTTAMYALKYGDRTAMALADTNEFVTGLRDTGEAWLVDAKNSARRIFGVDEENVEQKDTYWRYDTRADDYNNQVGLDLARELRAEAERTGEPVSIDRLLNRVVETLEKGDVVTDVYRGKNQYGKLLQDPGVSDDSRSKTL
;
A
#
# COMPACT_ATOMS: atom_id res chain seq x y z
N MET A 1 -57.58 -35.86 -37.67
CA MET A 1 -56.81 -34.60 -37.60
C MET A 1 -55.52 -34.91 -36.88
N SER A 2 -54.46 -35.14 -37.66
CA SER A 2 -53.19 -35.72 -37.22
C SER A 2 -52.17 -34.62 -36.99
N ARG A 3 -51.40 -34.73 -35.91
CA ARG A 3 -50.28 -33.82 -35.58
C ARG A 3 -49.03 -34.19 -36.40
N PRO A 4 -48.24 -33.21 -36.87
CA PRO A 4 -46.99 -33.49 -37.57
C PRO A 4 -45.78 -33.60 -36.61
N ASP A 5 -44.87 -34.50 -36.97
CA ASP A 5 -43.52 -34.69 -36.41
C ASP A 5 -42.59 -33.51 -36.77
N PRO A 6 -41.70 -33.06 -35.86
CA PRO A 6 -40.59 -32.19 -36.20
C PRO A 6 -39.35 -33.01 -36.61
N GLY A 7 -38.73 -32.58 -37.71
CA GLY A 7 -37.70 -33.29 -38.44
C GLY A 7 -36.30 -33.23 -37.83
N SER A 8 -35.51 -34.21 -38.27
CA SER A 8 -34.08 -34.39 -38.05
C SER A 8 -33.27 -33.56 -39.06
N GLU A 9 -32.47 -32.61 -38.57
CA GLU A 9 -31.41 -31.96 -39.36
C GLU A 9 -30.06 -32.59 -39.04
N SER A 10 -29.43 -33.15 -40.08
CA SER A 10 -28.05 -33.62 -40.11
C SER A 10 -27.15 -32.52 -40.67
N HIS A 11 -26.16 -32.07 -39.91
CA HIS A 11 -25.06 -31.25 -40.43
C HIS A 11 -23.72 -31.97 -40.29
N GLY A 12 -23.06 -32.11 -41.44
CA GLY A 12 -21.78 -32.77 -41.62
C GLY A 12 -20.62 -31.96 -41.05
N SER A 13 -19.64 -32.71 -40.55
CA SER A 13 -18.34 -32.25 -40.06
C SER A 13 -17.33 -32.21 -41.21
N ASP A 14 -17.01 -31.01 -41.69
CA ASP A 14 -15.82 -30.72 -42.48
C ASP A 14 -14.71 -30.19 -41.58
N SER A 15 -13.62 -30.96 -41.49
CA SER A 15 -12.41 -30.66 -40.74
C SER A 15 -11.40 -29.91 -41.63
N ASN A 16 -11.31 -28.59 -41.45
CA ASN A 16 -10.18 -27.79 -41.96
C ASN A 16 -9.12 -27.63 -40.87
N LEU A 17 -8.08 -28.46 -40.94
CA LEU A 17 -6.80 -28.28 -40.26
C LEU A 17 -6.02 -27.17 -40.98
N VAL A 18 -5.96 -25.97 -40.37
CA VAL A 18 -5.06 -24.90 -40.78
C VAL A 18 -3.88 -24.84 -39.80
N ASP A 19 -2.69 -24.87 -40.39
CA ASP A 19 -1.38 -25.01 -39.80
C ASP A 19 -0.87 -23.67 -39.21
N ASN A 20 -1.02 -23.47 -37.90
CA ASN A 20 -0.60 -22.26 -37.17
C ASN A 20 0.78 -22.43 -36.51
N ARG A 21 1.85 -22.65 -37.30
CA ARG A 21 3.24 -22.75 -36.78
C ARG A 21 4.25 -21.83 -37.47
N LYS A 22 3.88 -20.58 -37.82
CA LYS A 22 4.83 -19.65 -38.47
C LYS A 22 4.83 -18.19 -38.00
N HIS A 23 4.45 -17.88 -36.75
CA HIS A 23 4.55 -16.50 -36.24
C HIS A 23 5.02 -16.37 -34.78
N LEU A 24 6.17 -16.97 -34.43
CA LEU A 24 6.76 -16.82 -33.09
C LEU A 24 8.26 -16.49 -33.06
N ASP A 25 8.84 -15.97 -34.15
CA ASP A 25 10.29 -15.64 -34.23
C ASP A 25 10.58 -14.16 -34.53
N SER A 26 9.86 -13.21 -33.94
CA SER A 26 10.22 -11.78 -34.08
C SER A 26 9.91 -10.87 -32.90
N GLN A 27 9.91 -11.38 -31.66
CA GLN A 27 10.01 -10.50 -30.50
C GLN A 27 11.45 -10.47 -30.01
N GLY A 28 12.16 -9.43 -30.47
CA GLY A 28 13.47 -9.09 -29.95
C GLY A 28 13.40 -8.88 -28.45
N SER A 29 14.33 -9.54 -27.75
CA SER A 29 14.64 -9.33 -26.34
C SER A 29 14.87 -7.83 -26.08
N LEU A 30 13.85 -7.16 -25.56
CA LEU A 30 13.99 -5.90 -24.85
C LEU A 30 14.26 -6.25 -23.40
N ALA A 31 15.54 -6.41 -23.08
CA ALA A 31 15.97 -6.35 -21.68
C ALA A 31 15.47 -5.02 -21.09
N PRO A 32 14.68 -5.02 -19.99
CA PRO A 32 14.29 -3.79 -19.33
C PRO A 32 15.54 -3.08 -18.84
N SER A 33 15.76 -1.85 -19.31
CA SER A 33 16.97 -1.10 -19.01
C SER A 33 17.09 -0.83 -17.50
N LEU A 34 18.29 -1.01 -16.95
CA LEU A 34 18.67 -0.64 -15.58
C LEU A 34 18.56 0.87 -15.27
N LEU A 35 18.05 1.68 -16.20
CA LEU A 35 17.97 3.14 -16.13
C LEU A 35 16.71 3.66 -15.43
N GLY A 36 15.66 2.85 -15.28
CA GLY A 36 14.35 3.31 -14.80
C GLY A 36 14.37 3.95 -13.39
N GLY A 37 15.20 3.45 -12.47
CA GLY A 37 15.28 4.03 -11.11
C GLY A 37 15.97 5.40 -11.07
N ARG A 38 16.92 5.67 -11.98
CA ARG A 38 17.63 6.96 -12.05
C ARG A 38 16.82 8.03 -12.77
N GLU A 39 16.06 7.64 -13.79
CA GLU A 39 15.18 8.55 -14.54
C GLU A 39 13.97 8.96 -13.68
N ALA A 40 13.35 8.02 -12.96
CA ALA A 40 12.30 8.35 -11.98
C ALA A 40 12.81 9.34 -10.91
N LEU A 41 14.07 9.25 -10.50
CA LEU A 41 14.67 10.19 -9.54
C LEU A 41 14.97 11.57 -10.16
N ALA A 42 15.33 11.61 -11.44
CA ALA A 42 15.49 12.86 -12.17
C ALA A 42 14.13 13.56 -12.34
N ASP A 43 13.07 12.79 -12.57
CA ASP A 43 11.69 13.29 -12.64
C ASP A 43 11.18 13.73 -11.26
N ILE A 44 11.47 13.00 -10.17
CA ILE A 44 11.19 13.45 -8.80
C ILE A 44 11.95 14.75 -8.49
N LYS A 45 13.25 14.82 -8.81
CA LYS A 45 14.06 16.04 -8.60
C LYS A 45 13.64 17.20 -9.50
N ALA A 46 13.10 16.94 -10.69
CA ALA A 46 12.59 17.95 -11.60
C ALA A 46 11.18 18.42 -11.19
N LEU A 47 10.32 17.52 -10.70
CA LEU A 47 9.03 17.84 -10.07
C LEU A 47 9.21 18.56 -8.73
N ASN A 48 10.28 18.21 -8.00
CA ASN A 48 10.76 18.89 -6.79
C ASN A 48 11.80 19.98 -7.11
N GLY A 49 11.86 20.47 -8.36
CA GLY A 49 12.44 21.77 -8.70
C GLY A 49 11.68 22.94 -8.08
N LEU A 50 10.72 22.65 -7.21
CA LEU A 50 10.34 23.46 -6.05
C LEU A 50 11.61 23.73 -5.23
N ASP A 51 12.16 24.91 -5.45
CA ASP A 51 13.06 25.66 -4.57
C ASP A 51 13.38 24.93 -3.24
N ARG A 52 14.65 24.60 -2.96
CA ARG A 52 15.01 24.02 -1.65
C ARG A 52 14.69 24.98 -0.49
N ASP A 53 14.44 26.26 -0.79
CA ASP A 53 13.94 27.26 0.15
C ASP A 53 12.40 27.29 0.23
N SER A 54 11.68 26.57 -0.64
CA SER A 54 10.27 26.27 -0.44
C SER A 54 10.15 25.29 0.73
N LYS A 55 9.61 25.83 1.83
CA LYS A 55 9.36 25.17 3.12
C LYS A 55 9.19 23.66 2.97
N SER A 56 10.00 22.89 3.70
CA SER A 56 9.84 21.45 3.89
C SER A 56 8.36 21.10 3.98
N PRO A 57 7.90 20.02 3.32
CA PRO A 57 6.50 19.60 3.39
C PRO A 57 6.14 19.49 4.87
N SER A 58 5.29 20.41 5.34
CA SER A 58 4.83 20.37 6.72
C SER A 58 4.12 19.04 6.91
N ALA A 59 4.33 18.38 8.05
CA ALA A 59 3.59 17.21 8.52
C ALA A 59 2.09 17.48 8.68
N GLN A 60 1.64 18.71 8.42
CA GLN A 60 0.25 18.98 8.16
C GLN A 60 -0.19 18.09 7.01
N LEU A 61 -0.98 17.07 7.36
CA LEU A 61 -1.83 16.37 6.42
C LEU A 61 -2.45 17.41 5.47
N PRO A 62 -2.71 17.08 4.19
CA PRO A 62 -3.47 17.97 3.31
C PRO A 62 -4.66 18.49 4.11
N GLU A 63 -4.81 19.81 4.22
CA GLU A 63 -5.71 20.54 5.15
C GLU A 63 -7.20 20.17 5.03
N CYS A 64 -7.52 19.19 4.20
CA CYS A 64 -8.86 18.70 4.01
C CYS A 64 -9.29 17.82 5.19
N ASN A 65 -9.70 18.46 6.27
CA ASN A 65 -10.59 17.85 7.25
C ASN A 65 -11.84 17.34 6.53
N ILE A 66 -12.10 16.03 6.59
CA ILE A 66 -13.20 15.39 5.84
C ILE A 66 -14.54 16.03 6.19
N ALA A 67 -14.73 16.35 7.47
CA ALA A 67 -15.94 17.00 7.97
C ALA A 67 -16.17 18.40 7.38
N ASP A 68 -15.10 19.13 7.00
CA ASP A 68 -15.23 20.50 6.51
C ASP A 68 -15.65 20.57 5.04
N TRP A 69 -15.23 19.59 4.22
CA TRP A 69 -15.54 19.61 2.78
C TRP A 69 -16.76 18.75 2.41
N LEU A 70 -16.98 17.64 3.12
CA LEU A 70 -18.03 16.69 2.82
C LEU A 70 -19.33 17.19 3.45
N THR A 71 -20.07 18.00 2.70
CA THR A 71 -21.42 18.43 3.10
C THR A 71 -22.41 17.28 2.95
N GLU A 72 -23.58 17.42 3.58
CA GLU A 72 -24.67 16.43 3.46
C GLU A 72 -25.11 16.23 2.01
N GLU A 73 -25.15 17.31 1.22
CA GLU A 73 -25.44 17.25 -0.22
C GLU A 73 -24.38 16.44 -0.98
N LYS A 74 -23.08 16.63 -0.67
CA LYS A 74 -22.02 15.85 -1.30
C LYS A 74 -22.04 14.40 -0.87
N PHE A 75 -22.31 14.13 0.41
CA PHE A 75 -22.49 12.78 0.93
C PHE A 75 -23.61 12.06 0.17
N ALA A 76 -24.79 12.67 0.08
CA ALA A 76 -25.93 12.14 -0.68
C ALA A 76 -25.65 12.01 -2.19
N GLY A 77 -24.69 12.77 -2.73
CA GLY A 77 -24.24 12.63 -4.11
C GLY A 77 -23.28 11.44 -4.34
N ILE A 78 -22.58 10.99 -3.29
CA ILE A 78 -21.68 9.84 -3.32
C ILE A 78 -22.44 8.55 -3.00
N ASP A 79 -23.37 8.61 -2.03
CA ASP A 79 -24.33 7.57 -1.67
C ASP A 79 -25.29 7.34 -2.84
N THR A 80 -24.97 6.41 -3.73
CA THR A 80 -25.67 6.24 -5.00
C THR A 80 -26.88 5.32 -4.91
N ASP A 81 -26.97 4.50 -3.87
CA ASP A 81 -28.16 3.69 -3.58
C ASP A 81 -29.13 4.37 -2.59
N GLY A 82 -28.69 5.44 -1.92
CA GLY A 82 -29.49 6.26 -1.02
C GLY A 82 -29.78 5.57 0.31
N ASN A 83 -28.91 4.66 0.74
CA ASN A 83 -29.10 3.87 1.96
C ASN A 83 -28.63 4.61 3.23
N GLY A 84 -27.93 5.74 3.09
CA GLY A 84 -27.38 6.53 4.20
C GLY A 84 -25.93 6.21 4.57
N PHE A 85 -25.28 5.29 3.85
CA PHE A 85 -23.94 4.78 4.10
C PHE A 85 -23.08 4.94 2.85
N LEU A 86 -21.77 5.17 3.04
CA LEU A 86 -20.79 5.12 1.96
C LEU A 86 -19.95 3.86 2.07
N ASN A 87 -20.15 2.92 1.16
CA ASN A 87 -19.27 1.76 1.04
C ASN A 87 -18.02 2.08 0.20
N LYS A 88 -17.09 1.10 0.17
CA LYS A 88 -15.81 1.23 -0.54
C LYS A 88 -15.99 1.50 -2.04
N GLU A 89 -16.96 0.84 -2.68
CA GLU A 89 -17.24 0.94 -4.11
C GLU A 89 -17.75 2.33 -4.49
N GLU A 90 -18.61 2.92 -3.67
CA GLU A 90 -19.16 4.26 -3.87
C GLU A 90 -18.10 5.34 -3.70
N ILE A 91 -17.28 5.23 -2.65
CA ILE A 91 -16.13 6.13 -2.44
C ILE A 91 -15.17 6.03 -3.63
N GLN A 92 -14.87 4.82 -4.11
CA GLN A 92 -14.00 4.61 -5.27
C GLN A 92 -14.59 5.19 -6.55
N LYS A 93 -15.90 5.03 -6.77
CA LYS A 93 -16.63 5.57 -7.91
C LYS A 93 -16.60 7.09 -7.90
N ALA A 94 -16.83 7.71 -6.74
CA ALA A 94 -16.69 9.16 -6.56
C ALA A 94 -15.25 9.62 -6.83
N HIS A 95 -14.24 8.94 -6.28
CA HIS A 95 -12.82 9.26 -6.51
C HIS A 95 -12.47 9.25 -8.00
N ASN A 96 -12.97 8.27 -8.75
CA ASN A 96 -12.70 8.12 -10.18
C ASN A 96 -13.54 9.05 -11.07
N SER A 97 -14.55 9.72 -10.50
CA SER A 97 -15.35 10.67 -11.25
C SER A 97 -14.55 11.97 -11.51
N GLY A 98 -14.85 12.62 -12.63
CA GLY A 98 -14.28 13.93 -12.97
C GLY A 98 -14.89 15.11 -12.19
N ASN A 99 -15.79 14.83 -11.23
CA ASN A 99 -16.62 15.84 -10.57
C ASN A 99 -15.97 16.45 -9.32
N TYR A 100 -14.90 15.84 -8.81
CA TYR A 100 -14.21 16.27 -7.60
C TYR A 100 -12.85 16.87 -7.91
N SER A 101 -12.49 17.92 -7.17
CA SER A 101 -11.15 18.49 -7.20
C SER A 101 -10.10 17.50 -6.69
N GLU A 102 -8.83 17.74 -7.00
CA GLU A 102 -7.74 16.87 -6.54
C GLU A 102 -7.62 16.83 -5.00
N SER A 103 -8.00 17.90 -4.30
CA SER A 103 -8.05 17.89 -2.84
C SER A 103 -9.17 16.98 -2.31
N GLU A 104 -10.35 17.02 -2.92
CA GLU A 104 -11.48 16.18 -2.54
C GLU A 104 -11.21 14.71 -2.87
N LYS A 105 -10.56 14.41 -4.01
CA LYS A 105 -10.13 13.05 -4.35
C LYS A 105 -9.15 12.49 -3.32
N LYS A 106 -8.22 13.30 -2.80
CA LYS A 106 -7.34 12.86 -1.71
C LYS A 106 -8.13 12.45 -0.46
N SER A 107 -9.17 13.20 -0.13
CA SER A 107 -10.05 12.89 1.00
C SER A 107 -10.89 11.63 0.76
N LEU A 108 -11.42 11.44 -0.45
CA LEU A 108 -12.11 10.21 -0.82
C LEU A 108 -11.15 9.00 -0.72
N ARG A 109 -9.91 9.14 -1.17
CA ARG A 109 -8.89 8.09 -1.04
C ARG A 109 -8.54 7.82 0.43
N TYR A 110 -8.47 8.85 1.27
CA TYR A 110 -8.31 8.70 2.71
C TYR A 110 -9.47 7.91 3.31
N MET A 111 -10.70 8.31 3.03
CA MET A 111 -11.91 7.62 3.49
C MET A 111 -11.92 6.16 3.06
N GLN A 112 -11.55 5.88 1.82
CA GLN A 112 -11.48 4.53 1.28
C GLN A 112 -10.49 3.64 2.03
N ARG A 113 -9.35 4.18 2.46
CA ARG A 113 -8.32 3.44 3.21
C ARG A 113 -8.67 3.30 4.69
N GLY A 114 -9.31 4.31 5.26
CA GLY A 114 -9.67 4.40 6.67
C GLY A 114 -11.14 4.07 6.94
N ILE A 115 -11.81 3.29 6.08
CA ILE A 115 -13.26 3.10 6.17
C ILE A 115 -13.69 2.64 7.57
N LYS A 116 -13.05 1.59 8.09
CA LYS A 116 -13.29 1.04 9.43
C LYS A 116 -13.05 2.03 10.56
N ILE A 117 -11.99 2.82 10.43
CA ILE A 117 -11.61 3.82 11.43
C ILE A 117 -12.65 4.94 11.49
N ILE A 118 -13.16 5.33 10.33
CA ILE A 118 -14.15 6.40 10.22
C ILE A 118 -15.49 5.89 10.70
N GLU A 119 -15.91 4.67 10.29
CA GLU A 119 -17.09 3.97 10.81
C GLU A 119 -17.09 3.98 12.35
N GLU A 120 -15.98 3.58 12.99
CA GLU A 120 -15.89 3.57 14.46
C GLU A 120 -15.94 4.94 15.15
N ALA A 121 -15.95 6.07 14.40
CA ALA A 121 -15.90 7.41 14.98
C ALA A 121 -17.21 7.83 15.67
N SER A 122 -18.35 7.31 15.23
CA SER A 122 -19.65 7.55 15.84
C SER A 122 -20.36 6.21 16.01
N ASN A 123 -20.32 5.65 17.22
CA ASN A 123 -21.04 4.42 17.54
C ASN A 123 -22.53 4.76 17.82
N ASP A 124 -23.24 5.26 16.81
CA ASP A 124 -24.67 5.58 16.89
C ASP A 124 -25.58 4.45 16.42
N GLU A 125 -25.03 3.35 15.93
CA GLU A 125 -25.79 2.14 15.62
C GLU A 125 -25.75 1.10 16.75
N TRP A 126 -26.81 0.29 16.82
CA TRP A 126 -26.83 -0.85 17.71
C TRP A 126 -26.19 -2.01 16.94
N PHE A 127 -25.06 -2.54 17.43
CA PHE A 127 -24.21 -3.63 16.86
C PHE A 127 -23.02 -3.17 16.01
N ASP A 128 -22.14 -4.11 15.61
CA ASP A 128 -20.93 -3.82 14.83
C ASP A 128 -21.32 -3.26 13.44
N GLU A 129 -21.12 -1.96 13.25
CA GLU A 129 -21.26 -1.24 11.98
C GLU A 129 -20.33 -1.87 10.93
N ASN A 130 -20.91 -2.51 9.92
CA ASN A 130 -20.18 -3.10 8.79
C ASN A 130 -20.78 -2.72 7.43
N ASP A 131 -21.68 -1.73 7.41
CA ASP A 131 -22.47 -1.37 6.23
C ASP A 131 -21.95 -0.13 5.49
N GLY A 132 -20.96 0.58 6.05
CA GLY A 132 -20.31 1.74 5.43
C GLY A 132 -20.21 2.94 6.36
N ILE A 133 -19.58 4.01 5.87
CA ILE A 133 -19.44 5.29 6.60
C ILE A 133 -20.76 6.07 6.57
N THR A 134 -21.32 6.42 7.72
CA THR A 134 -22.45 7.34 7.85
C THR A 134 -22.00 8.81 7.78
N PHE A 135 -22.95 9.73 7.61
CA PHE A 135 -22.63 11.15 7.68
C PHE A 135 -22.26 11.62 9.11
N ASN A 136 -22.75 10.92 10.14
CA ASN A 136 -22.41 11.21 11.53
C ASN A 136 -20.97 10.81 11.84
N ASP A 137 -20.51 9.68 11.32
CA ASP A 137 -19.13 9.20 11.39
C ASP A 137 -18.17 10.28 10.90
N VAL A 138 -18.45 10.82 9.71
CA VAL A 138 -17.62 11.87 9.11
C VAL A 138 -17.54 13.12 9.99
N LYS A 139 -18.64 13.50 10.65
CA LYS A 139 -18.67 14.66 11.56
C LYS A 139 -17.97 14.39 12.88
N ALA A 140 -18.07 13.16 13.40
CA ALA A 140 -17.43 12.75 14.64
C ALA A 140 -15.94 12.50 14.45
N TYR A 141 -15.54 12.08 13.25
CA TYR A 141 -14.18 11.72 12.92
C TYR A 141 -13.23 12.90 13.02
N LYS A 142 -12.15 12.68 13.78
CA LYS A 142 -11.04 13.61 13.88
C LYS A 142 -9.83 12.94 13.24
N PRO A 143 -9.27 13.51 12.16
CA PRO A 143 -8.11 12.92 11.51
C PRO A 143 -7.00 12.63 12.51
N TYR A 144 -6.50 11.39 12.46
CA TYR A 144 -5.38 11.01 13.30
C TYR A 144 -4.17 11.90 12.98
N THR A 145 -3.73 12.64 13.99
CA THR A 145 -2.49 13.41 13.95
C THR A 145 -1.54 12.76 14.93
N PRO A 146 -0.53 12.02 14.44
CA PRO A 146 0.40 11.38 15.36
C PRO A 146 1.15 12.40 16.18
N ASP A 147 1.39 12.05 17.43
CA ASP A 147 2.40 12.69 18.25
C ASP A 147 3.43 11.65 18.74
N LEU A 148 4.62 12.15 19.08
CA LEU A 148 5.66 11.34 19.70
C LEU A 148 5.51 11.30 21.23
N LYS A 149 4.41 11.79 21.79
CA LYS A 149 4.16 11.78 23.24
C LYS A 149 3.53 10.45 23.61
N PHE A 150 4.11 9.77 24.58
CA PHE A 150 3.62 8.45 25.00
C PHE A 150 2.18 8.53 25.57
N SER A 151 1.23 7.80 24.95
CA SER A 151 -0.11 7.55 25.48
C SER A 151 -0.39 6.04 25.51
N PRO A 152 -0.21 5.37 26.67
CA PRO A 152 -0.22 3.91 26.74
C PRO A 152 -1.55 3.26 26.33
N VAL A 153 -2.66 4.00 26.37
CA VAL A 153 -4.01 3.46 26.11
C VAL A 153 -4.46 3.71 24.68
N ASN A 154 -4.16 4.88 24.10
CA ASN A 154 -4.69 5.23 22.78
C ASN A 154 -3.84 4.67 21.64
N ASP A 155 -2.55 4.48 21.86
CA ASP A 155 -1.64 4.27 20.73
C ASP A 155 -1.44 2.81 20.33
N MET A 156 -1.69 1.86 21.24
CA MET A 156 -1.63 0.43 20.92
C MET A 156 -2.74 0.03 19.94
N PHE A 157 -3.83 0.79 19.91
CA PHE A 157 -4.97 0.58 19.02
C PHE A 157 -4.95 1.49 17.78
N ALA A 158 -4.21 2.61 17.82
CA ALA A 158 -4.05 3.53 16.68
C ALA A 158 -3.10 3.02 15.58
N LYS A 159 -2.87 1.70 15.48
CA LYS A 159 -2.02 1.13 14.44
C LYS A 159 -2.60 1.37 13.06
N ASP A 160 -3.88 1.06 12.89
CA ASP A 160 -4.55 1.22 11.59
C ASP A 160 -4.62 2.70 11.22
N ASP A 161 -4.89 3.58 12.19
CA ASP A 161 -4.81 5.04 12.04
C ASP A 161 -3.44 5.50 11.52
N MET A 162 -2.37 5.01 12.15
CA MET A 162 -1.01 5.39 11.76
C MET A 162 -0.66 4.86 10.37
N VAL A 163 -1.13 3.67 9.98
CA VAL A 163 -0.97 3.12 8.63
C VAL A 163 -1.70 3.96 7.59
N VAL A 164 -2.95 4.35 7.86
CA VAL A 164 -3.74 5.22 6.98
C VAL A 164 -3.10 6.59 6.86
N TRP A 165 -2.66 7.17 7.98
CA TRP A 165 -1.93 8.43 8.02
C TRP A 165 -0.64 8.37 7.20
N ALA A 166 0.22 7.37 7.44
CA ALA A 166 1.49 7.22 6.72
C ALA A 166 1.29 7.02 5.22
N SER A 167 0.27 6.25 4.82
CA SER A 167 -0.09 6.05 3.42
C SER A 167 -0.58 7.35 2.76
N THR A 168 -1.31 8.18 3.50
CA THR A 168 -1.78 9.49 3.03
C THR A 168 -0.63 10.48 2.87
N MET A 169 0.34 10.44 3.79
CA MET A 169 1.57 11.23 3.67
C MET A 169 2.41 10.78 2.47
N ALA A 170 2.52 9.48 2.21
CA ALA A 170 3.19 8.98 1.01
C ALA A 170 2.56 9.52 -0.29
N ASP A 171 1.22 9.52 -0.38
CA ASP A 171 0.52 10.09 -1.53
C ASP A 171 0.75 11.60 -1.68
N SER A 172 0.82 12.34 -0.56
CA SER A 172 1.04 13.79 -0.58
C SER A 172 2.44 14.16 -1.10
N LEU A 173 3.42 13.29 -0.85
CA LEU A 173 4.79 13.37 -1.35
C LEU A 173 4.93 12.99 -2.83
N LYS A 174 3.86 12.50 -3.46
CA LYS A 174 3.82 12.11 -4.88
C LYS A 174 4.94 11.14 -5.26
N PHE A 175 5.18 10.14 -4.43
CA PHE A 175 6.10 9.07 -4.80
C PHE A 175 5.65 8.42 -6.12
N PRO A 176 6.58 7.91 -6.94
CA PRO A 176 6.24 7.24 -8.18
C PRO A 176 5.25 6.09 -7.93
N ASP A 177 4.10 6.15 -8.59
CA ASP A 177 3.20 5.03 -8.68
C ASP A 177 3.64 4.16 -9.86
N ASP A 178 4.45 3.15 -9.57
CA ASP A 178 4.88 2.14 -10.53
C ASP A 178 3.87 0.98 -10.66
N GLY A 179 2.67 1.13 -10.08
CA GLY A 179 1.65 0.09 -10.01
C GLY A 179 1.94 -1.03 -9.01
N THR A 180 3.11 -1.01 -8.35
CA THR A 180 3.48 -1.98 -7.31
C THR A 180 3.41 -1.40 -5.90
N ASN A 181 3.21 -0.08 -5.77
CA ASN A 181 3.07 0.63 -4.50
C ASN A 181 4.29 0.51 -3.57
N ASN A 182 5.47 0.16 -4.12
CA ASN A 182 6.64 -0.17 -3.32
C ASN A 182 7.20 1.04 -2.56
N TYR A 183 7.16 2.25 -3.15
CA TYR A 183 7.64 3.45 -2.47
C TYR A 183 6.79 3.82 -1.27
N THR A 184 5.47 3.79 -1.45
CA THR A 184 4.51 3.99 -0.35
C THR A 184 4.70 2.95 0.73
N ASN A 185 4.91 1.69 0.35
CA ASN A 185 5.14 0.61 1.30
C ASN A 185 6.43 0.85 2.10
N ALA A 186 7.55 1.09 1.42
CA ALA A 186 8.83 1.38 2.05
C ALA A 186 8.75 2.60 2.99
N PHE A 187 8.18 3.70 2.51
CA PHE A 187 7.94 4.90 3.32
C PHE A 187 7.13 4.58 4.56
N ARG A 188 6.01 3.86 4.41
CA ARG A 188 5.12 3.47 5.51
C ARG A 188 5.88 2.67 6.55
N HIS A 189 6.53 1.57 6.16
CA HIS A 189 7.24 0.68 7.08
C HIS A 189 8.38 1.39 7.83
N THR A 190 9.18 2.17 7.12
CA THR A 190 10.26 2.95 7.72
C THR A 190 9.71 4.00 8.70
N LEU A 191 8.67 4.75 8.32
CA LEU A 191 8.09 5.79 9.16
C LEU A 191 7.40 5.23 10.41
N THR A 192 6.52 4.25 10.25
CA THR A 192 5.78 3.66 11.37
C THR A 192 6.71 3.00 12.38
N THR A 193 7.72 2.26 11.91
CA THR A 193 8.72 1.65 12.79
C THR A 193 9.56 2.70 13.50
N ALA A 194 9.99 3.75 12.81
CA ALA A 194 10.73 4.84 13.46
C ALA A 194 9.90 5.55 14.53
N MET A 195 8.61 5.79 14.27
CA MET A 195 7.68 6.37 15.25
C MET A 195 7.52 5.48 16.47
N TYR A 196 7.26 4.18 16.27
CA TYR A 196 7.16 3.22 17.36
C TYR A 196 8.47 3.12 18.15
N ALA A 197 9.61 3.14 17.46
CA ALA A 197 10.92 3.10 18.09
C ALA A 197 11.10 4.34 18.96
N LEU A 198 10.84 5.55 18.45
CA LEU A 198 10.92 6.80 19.21
C LEU A 198 10.01 6.80 20.43
N LYS A 199 8.78 6.29 20.29
CA LYS A 199 7.72 6.37 21.30
C LYS A 199 7.79 5.30 22.38
N TYR A 200 8.15 4.07 22.00
CA TYR A 200 8.10 2.88 22.87
C TYR A 200 9.45 2.21 23.10
N GLY A 201 10.48 2.65 22.41
CA GLY A 201 11.78 2.00 22.38
C GLY A 201 11.85 0.86 21.36
N ASP A 202 13.08 0.44 21.10
CA ASP A 202 13.45 -0.45 20.01
C ASP A 202 12.74 -1.81 20.08
N ARG A 203 12.68 -2.39 21.29
CA ARG A 203 12.11 -3.72 21.49
C ARG A 203 10.62 -3.77 21.16
N THR A 204 9.88 -2.73 21.54
CA THR A 204 8.45 -2.63 21.28
C THR A 204 8.20 -2.33 19.81
N ALA A 205 9.05 -1.52 19.17
CA ALA A 205 8.94 -1.22 17.75
C ALA A 205 9.08 -2.47 16.88
N MET A 206 10.08 -3.31 17.17
CA MET A 206 10.24 -4.59 16.45
C MET A 206 9.06 -5.52 16.72
N ALA A 207 8.61 -5.65 17.97
CA ALA A 207 7.43 -6.47 18.26
C ALA A 207 6.17 -5.96 17.52
N LEU A 208 5.97 -4.63 17.44
CA LEU A 208 4.82 -4.05 16.73
C LEU A 208 4.96 -4.19 15.21
N ALA A 209 6.17 -3.99 14.67
CA ALA A 209 6.48 -4.25 13.28
C ALA A 209 6.22 -5.71 12.91
N ASP A 210 6.71 -6.66 13.71
CA ASP A 210 6.47 -8.09 13.54
C ASP A 210 4.98 -8.43 13.66
N THR A 211 4.21 -7.77 14.54
CA THR A 211 2.75 -8.00 14.60
C THR A 211 1.99 -7.50 13.37
N ASN A 212 2.57 -6.63 12.53
CA ASN A 212 2.00 -6.35 11.20
C ASN A 212 2.00 -7.60 10.32
N GLU A 213 3.00 -8.47 10.50
CA GLU A 213 3.14 -9.71 9.74
C GLU A 213 2.58 -10.93 10.48
N PHE A 214 2.59 -10.92 11.82
CA PHE A 214 2.17 -12.06 12.63
C PHE A 214 0.65 -12.11 12.81
N VAL A 215 -0.08 -10.99 12.80
CA VAL A 215 -1.56 -11.00 12.84
C VAL A 215 -2.15 -11.37 11.48
N THR A 216 -1.50 -10.96 10.39
CA THR A 216 -1.78 -11.50 9.04
C THR A 216 -1.41 -12.99 8.99
N GLY A 217 -0.22 -13.37 9.49
CA GLY A 217 0.23 -14.75 9.55
C GLY A 217 -0.61 -15.68 10.42
N LEU A 218 -1.08 -15.28 11.61
CA LEU A 218 -1.90 -16.10 12.51
C LEU A 218 -3.34 -16.27 12.01
N ARG A 219 -3.88 -15.30 11.25
CA ARG A 219 -5.13 -15.48 10.51
C ARG A 219 -4.99 -16.54 9.41
N ASP A 220 -3.73 -16.84 9.01
CA ASP A 220 -3.35 -17.65 7.84
C ASP A 220 -2.53 -18.92 8.16
N THR A 221 -2.33 -19.30 9.44
CA THR A 221 -1.57 -20.51 9.81
C THR A 221 -2.31 -21.85 9.62
N GLY A 222 -3.53 -21.82 9.08
CA GLY A 222 -4.19 -23.05 8.61
C GLY A 222 -3.81 -23.35 7.16
N GLU A 223 -3.58 -24.63 6.82
CA GLU A 223 -3.49 -25.14 5.43
C GLU A 223 -4.59 -24.59 4.49
N ALA A 224 -5.69 -24.10 5.08
CA ALA A 224 -6.75 -23.32 4.47
C ALA A 224 -6.25 -22.14 3.61
N TRP A 225 -5.21 -21.37 3.97
CA TRP A 225 -4.76 -20.25 3.13
C TRP A 225 -4.10 -20.73 1.84
N LEU A 226 -3.30 -21.80 1.88
CA LEU A 226 -2.70 -22.34 0.66
C LEU A 226 -3.80 -22.82 -0.31
N VAL A 227 -4.88 -23.38 0.23
CA VAL A 227 -6.06 -23.78 -0.53
C VAL A 227 -6.86 -22.56 -1.03
N ASP A 228 -7.05 -21.53 -0.20
CA ASP A 228 -7.89 -20.38 -0.54
C ASP A 228 -7.18 -19.35 -1.43
N ALA A 229 -5.85 -19.21 -1.30
CA ALA A 229 -4.99 -18.51 -2.22
C ALA A 229 -4.91 -19.25 -3.57
N LYS A 230 -4.82 -20.60 -3.57
CA LYS A 230 -4.95 -21.41 -4.80
C LYS A 230 -6.32 -21.22 -5.46
N ASN A 231 -7.38 -21.19 -4.66
CA ASN A 231 -8.76 -21.03 -5.17
C ASN A 231 -9.06 -19.60 -5.63
N SER A 232 -8.52 -18.58 -4.96
CA SER A 232 -8.66 -17.17 -5.33
C SER A 232 -7.80 -16.82 -6.54
N ALA A 233 -6.59 -17.40 -6.65
CA ALA A 233 -5.77 -17.29 -7.85
C ALA A 233 -6.45 -17.94 -9.07
N ARG A 234 -7.01 -19.14 -8.91
CA ARG A 234 -7.84 -19.77 -9.95
C ARG A 234 -9.06 -18.93 -10.32
N ARG A 235 -9.78 -18.37 -9.34
CA ARG A 235 -10.99 -17.57 -9.58
C ARG A 235 -10.73 -16.24 -10.26
N ILE A 236 -9.72 -15.49 -9.80
CA ILE A 236 -9.47 -14.12 -10.24
C ILE A 236 -8.64 -14.09 -11.52
N PHE A 237 -7.68 -15.02 -11.66
CA PHE A 237 -6.67 -14.96 -12.73
C PHE A 237 -6.60 -16.21 -13.61
N GLY A 238 -7.39 -17.26 -13.33
CA GLY A 238 -7.41 -18.49 -14.15
C GLY A 238 -6.09 -19.25 -14.20
N VAL A 239 -5.22 -19.08 -13.19
CA VAL A 239 -3.83 -19.56 -13.22
C VAL A 239 -3.64 -20.98 -12.65
N ASP A 240 -2.80 -21.76 -13.34
CA ASP A 240 -2.34 -23.11 -12.97
C ASP A 240 -1.32 -23.13 -11.81
N GLU A 241 -1.07 -24.31 -11.24
CA GLU A 241 -0.24 -24.56 -10.05
C GLU A 241 1.19 -23.99 -10.13
N GLU A 242 1.75 -23.82 -11.33
CA GLU A 242 3.07 -23.21 -11.59
C GLU A 242 3.17 -21.75 -11.07
N ASN A 243 2.04 -21.04 -10.94
CA ASN A 243 2.01 -19.69 -10.38
C ASN A 243 2.02 -19.64 -8.83
N VAL A 244 1.86 -20.78 -8.15
CA VAL A 244 1.87 -20.83 -6.68
C VAL A 244 3.28 -20.65 -6.12
N GLU A 245 4.31 -21.24 -6.76
CA GLU A 245 5.72 -21.04 -6.35
C GLU A 245 6.20 -19.61 -6.58
N GLN A 246 5.73 -18.96 -7.65
CA GLN A 246 6.02 -17.54 -7.90
C GLN A 246 5.42 -16.65 -6.82
N LYS A 247 4.22 -16.97 -6.32
CA LYS A 247 3.58 -16.23 -5.21
C LYS A 247 4.28 -16.44 -3.86
N ASP A 248 4.71 -17.66 -3.53
CA ASP A 248 5.49 -17.92 -2.31
C ASP A 248 6.83 -17.16 -2.35
N THR A 249 7.48 -17.19 -3.52
CA THR A 249 8.72 -16.43 -3.74
C THR A 249 8.50 -14.92 -3.58
N TYR A 250 7.43 -14.38 -4.18
CA TYR A 250 7.05 -12.97 -4.03
C TYR A 250 6.82 -12.59 -2.57
N TRP A 251 6.02 -13.36 -1.85
CA TRP A 251 5.69 -13.07 -0.45
C TRP A 251 6.95 -13.03 0.42
N ARG A 252 7.87 -13.98 0.25
CA ARG A 252 9.15 -13.98 0.98
C ARG A 252 10.00 -12.74 0.67
N TYR A 253 9.97 -12.23 -0.56
CA TYR A 253 10.69 -11.00 -0.89
C TYR A 253 10.01 -9.76 -0.30
N ASP A 254 8.68 -9.73 -0.26
CA ASP A 254 7.88 -8.64 0.31
C ASP A 254 8.14 -8.52 1.81
N THR A 255 7.99 -9.63 2.54
CA THR A 255 8.34 -9.74 3.97
C THR A 255 9.78 -9.26 4.25
N ARG A 256 10.76 -9.71 3.46
CA ARG A 256 12.16 -9.28 3.64
C ARG A 256 12.37 -7.79 3.35
N ALA A 257 11.65 -7.23 2.39
CA ALA A 257 11.70 -5.80 2.09
C ALA A 257 11.12 -5.00 3.25
N ASP A 258 10.00 -5.44 3.81
CA ASP A 258 9.35 -4.85 4.98
C ASP A 258 10.26 -4.92 6.21
N ASP A 259 10.83 -6.09 6.52
CA ASP A 259 11.83 -6.27 7.59
C ASP A 259 13.00 -5.30 7.47
N TYR A 260 13.54 -5.18 6.25
CA TYR A 260 14.65 -4.27 5.98
C TYR A 260 14.23 -2.81 6.21
N ASN A 261 13.07 -2.41 5.67
CA ASN A 261 12.54 -1.05 5.82
C ASN A 261 12.20 -0.72 7.28
N ASN A 262 11.73 -1.70 8.06
CA ASN A 262 11.51 -1.59 9.50
C ASN A 262 12.86 -1.37 10.22
N GLN A 263 13.90 -2.14 9.90
CA GLN A 263 15.23 -1.99 10.48
C GLN A 263 15.83 -0.60 10.17
N VAL A 264 15.65 -0.10 8.95
CA VAL A 264 16.06 1.27 8.58
C VAL A 264 15.32 2.30 9.43
N GLY A 265 14.01 2.12 9.66
CA GLY A 265 13.22 2.98 10.54
C GLY A 265 13.74 2.98 11.99
N LEU A 266 14.11 1.81 12.50
CA LEU A 266 14.69 1.66 13.84
C LEU A 266 16.02 2.41 13.97
N ASP A 267 16.90 2.28 12.98
CA ASP A 267 18.19 2.97 12.98
C ASP A 267 18.02 4.49 12.87
N LEU A 268 17.06 4.95 12.08
CA LEU A 268 16.71 6.38 12.00
C LEU A 268 16.24 6.93 13.35
N ALA A 269 15.41 6.18 14.08
CA ALA A 269 14.95 6.57 15.41
C ALA A 269 16.12 6.69 16.42
N ARG A 270 17.11 5.79 16.34
CA ARG A 270 18.32 5.84 17.17
C ARG A 270 19.15 7.08 16.86
N GLU A 271 19.37 7.37 15.58
CA GLU A 271 20.08 8.58 15.14
C GLU A 271 19.39 9.84 15.67
N LEU A 272 18.07 9.94 15.48
CA LEU A 272 17.27 11.09 15.92
C LEU A 272 17.32 11.28 17.45
N ARG A 273 17.30 10.19 18.22
CA ARG A 273 17.47 10.25 19.69
C ARG A 273 18.84 10.76 20.09
N ALA A 274 19.90 10.17 19.53
CA ALA A 274 21.27 10.60 19.81
C ALA A 274 21.47 12.08 19.45
N GLU A 275 20.84 12.53 18.36
CA GLU A 275 20.86 13.93 17.97
C GLU A 275 20.10 14.83 18.94
N ALA A 276 18.91 14.43 19.37
CA ALA A 276 18.11 15.14 20.37
C ALA A 276 18.85 15.25 21.72
N GLU A 277 19.52 14.19 22.16
CA GLU A 277 20.36 14.20 23.36
C GLU A 277 21.53 15.17 23.23
N ARG A 278 22.21 15.18 22.08
CA ARG A 278 23.36 16.05 21.81
C ARG A 278 22.97 17.53 21.74
N THR A 279 21.79 17.83 21.18
CA THR A 279 21.34 19.21 20.90
C THR A 279 20.43 19.78 21.99
N GLY A 280 19.78 18.93 22.78
CA GLY A 280 18.71 19.30 23.69
C GLY A 280 17.37 19.59 23.00
N GLU A 281 17.29 19.42 21.67
CA GLU A 281 16.06 19.65 20.91
C GLU A 281 15.25 18.36 20.78
N PRO A 282 13.96 18.33 21.16
CA PRO A 282 13.14 17.13 21.01
C PRO A 282 12.94 16.77 19.54
N VAL A 283 12.80 15.47 19.26
CA VAL A 283 12.41 14.99 17.93
C VAL A 283 10.96 15.41 17.67
N SER A 284 10.70 16.03 16.52
CA SER A 284 9.35 16.35 16.02
C SER A 284 8.94 15.40 14.89
N ILE A 285 7.63 15.32 14.62
CA ILE A 285 7.11 14.53 13.50
C ILE A 285 7.62 15.07 12.15
N ASP A 286 7.66 16.40 11.96
CA ASP A 286 8.24 17.03 10.76
C ASP A 286 9.69 16.58 10.54
N ARG A 287 10.49 16.60 11.62
CA ARG A 287 11.90 16.19 11.56
C ARG A 287 12.03 14.72 11.17
N LEU A 288 11.20 13.85 11.76
CA LEU A 288 11.18 12.43 11.42
C LEU A 288 10.79 12.21 9.95
N LEU A 289 9.71 12.84 9.48
CA LEU A 289 9.25 12.73 8.10
C LEU A 289 10.32 13.16 7.10
N ASN A 290 10.95 14.31 7.33
CA ASN A 290 12.04 14.79 6.47
C ASN A 290 13.19 13.77 6.43
N ARG A 291 13.54 13.18 7.57
CA ARG A 291 14.59 12.15 7.64
C ARG A 291 14.21 10.87 6.91
N VAL A 292 12.96 10.42 6.99
CA VAL A 292 12.48 9.27 6.20
C VAL A 292 12.56 9.57 4.70
N VAL A 293 12.11 10.76 4.27
CA VAL A 293 12.20 11.18 2.86
C VAL A 293 13.67 11.23 2.39
N GLU A 294 14.57 11.81 3.17
CA GLU A 294 16.01 11.82 2.85
C GLU A 294 16.58 10.40 2.70
N THR A 295 16.19 9.47 3.57
CA THR A 295 16.61 8.07 3.51
C THR A 295 16.06 7.36 2.26
N LEU A 296 14.82 7.65 1.88
CA LEU A 296 14.24 7.23 0.61
C LEU A 296 15.05 7.79 -0.57
N GLU A 297 15.26 9.09 -0.64
CA GLU A 297 16.01 9.71 -1.75
C GLU A 297 17.47 9.22 -1.86
N LYS A 298 18.06 8.80 -0.73
CA LYS A 298 19.37 8.16 -0.67
C LYS A 298 19.34 6.70 -1.09
N GLY A 299 18.19 6.09 -1.37
CA GLY A 299 18.08 4.69 -1.77
C GLY A 299 18.50 3.70 -0.69
N ASP A 300 18.39 4.12 0.57
CA ASP A 300 18.72 3.31 1.75
C ASP A 300 17.56 2.40 2.17
N VAL A 301 16.42 2.46 1.46
CA VAL A 301 15.26 1.55 1.63
C VAL A 301 15.02 0.69 0.39
N VAL A 302 14.22 -0.36 0.56
CA VAL A 302 13.85 -1.32 -0.48
C VAL A 302 12.53 -0.90 -1.10
N THR A 303 12.59 -0.48 -2.37
CA THR A 303 11.45 -0.05 -3.17
C THR A 303 11.24 -0.92 -4.42
N ASP A 304 11.97 -2.03 -4.57
CA ASP A 304 11.74 -3.05 -5.60
C ASP A 304 11.75 -4.44 -4.97
N VAL A 305 10.55 -4.86 -4.54
CA VAL A 305 10.31 -6.13 -3.84
C VAL A 305 10.66 -7.31 -4.74
N TYR A 306 10.23 -7.30 -6.00
CA TYR A 306 10.39 -8.41 -6.94
C TYR A 306 11.84 -8.81 -7.19
N ARG A 307 12.78 -7.90 -6.96
CA ARG A 307 14.19 -8.16 -7.18
C ARG A 307 14.99 -8.23 -5.88
N GLY A 308 14.36 -8.02 -4.72
CA GLY A 308 15.05 -7.85 -3.45
C GLY A 308 16.12 -6.77 -3.55
N LYS A 309 15.82 -5.68 -4.26
CA LYS A 309 16.77 -4.62 -4.58
C LYS A 309 16.38 -3.36 -3.84
N ASN A 310 17.38 -2.66 -3.30
CA ASN A 310 17.16 -1.27 -2.89
C ASN A 310 16.88 -0.39 -4.12
N GLN A 311 16.50 0.87 -3.91
CA GLN A 311 16.14 1.80 -4.99
C GLN A 311 17.23 1.97 -6.07
N TYR A 312 18.49 1.66 -5.77
CA TYR A 312 19.60 1.69 -6.73
C TYR A 312 19.89 0.36 -7.42
N GLY A 313 19.00 -0.62 -7.27
CA GLY A 313 19.18 -1.92 -7.87
C GLY A 313 20.24 -2.78 -7.19
N LYS A 314 20.73 -2.39 -6.00
CA LYS A 314 21.67 -3.20 -5.22
C LYS A 314 20.87 -4.33 -4.60
N LEU A 315 21.19 -5.55 -5.00
CA LEU A 315 20.64 -6.75 -4.38
C LEU A 315 20.95 -6.69 -2.88
N LEU A 316 19.93 -6.89 -2.06
CA LEU A 316 20.14 -7.29 -0.67
C LEU A 316 20.91 -8.61 -0.74
N GLN A 317 22.18 -8.57 -0.32
CA GLN A 317 22.92 -9.80 -0.15
C GLN A 317 22.19 -10.59 0.93
N ASP A 318 21.72 -11.78 0.58
CA ASP A 318 21.19 -12.70 1.58
C ASP A 318 22.37 -13.02 2.51
N PRO A 319 22.32 -12.64 3.80
CA PRO A 319 23.45 -12.86 4.71
C PRO A 319 23.78 -14.36 4.88
N GLY A 320 22.95 -15.27 4.36
CA GLY A 320 23.19 -16.72 4.34
C GLY A 320 23.41 -17.36 2.97
N VAL A 321 23.28 -16.65 1.85
CA VAL A 321 23.45 -17.24 0.50
C VAL A 321 24.66 -16.60 -0.17
N SER A 322 25.78 -17.34 -0.20
CA SER A 322 26.95 -16.92 -0.96
C SER A 322 26.62 -16.85 -2.47
N ASP A 323 27.18 -15.84 -3.13
CA ASP A 323 26.99 -15.57 -4.57
C ASP A 323 27.37 -16.78 -5.47
N ASP A 324 28.18 -17.70 -4.95
CA ASP A 324 28.65 -18.90 -5.64
C ASP A 324 27.53 -19.88 -6.02
N SER A 325 26.39 -19.84 -5.34
CA SER A 325 25.26 -20.75 -5.62
C SER A 325 24.44 -20.37 -6.87
N ARG A 326 24.57 -19.14 -7.38
CA ARG A 326 23.74 -18.61 -8.49
C ARG A 326 24.33 -18.83 -9.89
N SER A 327 25.57 -19.32 -10.00
CA SER A 327 26.22 -19.54 -11.30
C SER A 327 25.90 -20.88 -11.98
N LYS A 328 25.10 -21.76 -11.35
CA LYS A 328 24.88 -23.13 -11.85
C LYS A 328 23.51 -23.41 -12.49
N THR A 329 22.65 -22.41 -12.60
CA THR A 329 21.33 -22.61 -13.22
C THR A 329 20.94 -21.39 -14.05
N LEU A 330 21.61 -21.21 -15.19
CA LEU A 330 21.10 -20.49 -16.37
C LEU A 330 21.55 -21.23 -17.62
#